data_AF-A0A661C501-F1
#
_entry.id   AF-A0A661C501-F1
#
_cell.length_a   1.000
_cell.length_b   1.000
_cell.length_c   1.000
_cell.angle_alpha   90.00
_cell.angle_beta   90.00
_cell.angle_gamma   90.00
#
_symmetry.space_group_name_H-M   'P 1'
#
loop_
_entity.id
_entity.type
_entity.pdbx_description
1 polymer ?
#
loop_
_entity_poly.entity_id
_entity_poly.type
_entity_poly.pdbx_seq_one_letter_code
_entity_poly.pdbx_strand_id
1 'polypeptide(L)'
;PDNVLQNIYRSGPQCTKIKLADWMRNARQRGLLKLTEPEKSAELLLGMLMGLDVVRLMYGEPCQRDTQSIEHHVNWVVDAFLTLYEVG
;
A
#
# COMPACT_ATOMS: atom_id res chain seq x y z
N PRO A 1 5.89 29.60 7.14
CA PRO A 1 6.42 28.62 6.18
C PRO A 1 5.51 27.38 6.17
N ASP A 2 4.62 27.30 5.18
CA ASP A 2 3.87 26.07 4.95
C ASP A 2 4.85 24.91 4.76
N ASN A 3 4.62 23.89 5.57
CA ASN A 3 5.64 23.01 6.12
C ASN A 3 6.19 22.08 5.03
N VAL A 4 7.50 22.16 4.74
CA VAL A 4 8.20 21.33 3.73
C VAL A 4 7.85 19.84 3.87
N LEU A 5 7.69 19.35 5.11
CA LEU A 5 7.30 17.95 5.37
C LEU A 5 5.87 17.64 4.90
N GLN A 6 4.93 18.57 5.05
CA GLN A 6 3.56 18.40 4.53
C GLN A 6 3.57 18.34 3.01
N ASN A 7 4.40 19.16 2.35
CA ASN A 7 4.52 19.12 0.89
C ASN A 7 5.13 17.79 0.43
N ILE A 8 6.19 17.31 1.07
CA ILE A 8 6.80 16.00 0.78
C ILE A 8 5.77 14.87 0.94
N TYR A 9 4.99 14.89 2.02
CA TYR A 9 3.95 13.89 2.26
C TYR A 9 2.87 13.91 1.16
N ARG A 10 2.39 15.10 0.81
CA ARG A 10 1.35 15.31 -0.22
C ARG A 10 1.82 14.86 -1.59
N SER A 11 3.06 15.21 -1.97
CA SER A 11 3.61 14.88 -3.29
C SER A 11 4.05 13.42 -3.41
N GLY A 12 4.41 12.77 -2.30
CA GLY A 12 4.85 11.37 -2.29
C GLY A 12 3.76 10.42 -1.81
N PRO A 13 3.76 10.01 -0.53
CA PRO A 13 2.83 9.01 0.02
C PRO A 13 1.36 9.22 -0.35
N GLN A 14 0.86 10.46 -0.21
CA GLN A 14 -0.55 10.74 -0.50
C GLN A 14 -0.88 10.56 -1.99
N CYS A 15 -0.02 11.06 -2.88
CA CYS A 15 -0.19 10.90 -4.32
C CYS A 15 -0.13 9.42 -4.74
N THR A 16 0.80 8.64 -4.17
CA THR A 16 0.89 7.19 -4.40
C THR A 16 -0.42 6.49 -4.00
N LYS A 17 -0.95 6.79 -2.80
CA LYS A 17 -2.21 6.22 -2.34
C LYS A 17 -3.38 6.56 -3.28
N ILE A 18 -3.48 7.82 -3.72
CA ILE A 18 -4.53 8.27 -4.63
C ILE A 18 -4.47 7.53 -5.96
N LYS A 19 -3.28 7.43 -6.57
CA LYS A 19 -3.11 6.71 -7.85
C LYS A 19 -3.49 5.23 -7.73
N LEU A 20 -3.14 4.59 -6.62
CA LEU A 20 -3.50 3.20 -6.36
C LEU A 20 -5.01 3.04 -6.18
N ALA A 21 -5.66 3.94 -5.43
CA ALA A 21 -7.11 3.95 -5.25
C ALA A 21 -7.85 4.16 -6.59
N ASP A 22 -7.34 5.03 -7.46
CA ASP A 22 -7.90 5.26 -8.79
C ASP A 22 -7.81 4.00 -9.67
N TRP A 23 -6.67 3.31 -9.64
CA TRP A 23 -6.52 2.03 -10.32
C TRP A 23 -7.51 0.98 -9.79
N MET A 24 -7.65 0.87 -8.46
CA MET A 24 -8.59 -0.04 -7.81
C MET A 24 -10.05 0.26 -8.18
N ARG A 25 -10.42 1.56 -8.27
CA ARG A 25 -11.75 1.98 -8.71
C ARG A 25 -12.04 1.55 -10.14
N ASN A 26 -11.06 1.71 -11.03
CA ASN A 26 -11.17 1.26 -12.42
C ASN A 26 -11.27 -0.28 -12.52
N ALA A 27 -10.49 -1.01 -11.73
CA ALA A 27 -10.56 -2.47 -11.67
C ALA A 27 -11.93 -2.95 -11.18
N ARG A 28 -12.49 -2.32 -10.15
CA ARG A 28 -13.86 -2.58 -9.67
C ARG A 28 -14.90 -2.29 -10.75
N GLN A 29 -14.83 -1.15 -11.43
CA GLN A 29 -15.78 -0.80 -12.50
C GLN A 29 -15.77 -1.81 -13.65
N ARG A 30 -14.62 -2.44 -13.90
CA ARG A 30 -14.45 -3.53 -14.88
C ARG A 30 -14.85 -4.90 -14.35
N GLY A 31 -15.30 -5.01 -13.10
CA GLY A 31 -15.68 -6.27 -12.47
C GLY A 31 -14.50 -7.17 -12.07
N LEU A 32 -13.27 -6.64 -12.04
CA LEU A 32 -12.07 -7.43 -11.71
C LEU A 32 -11.85 -7.59 -10.20
N LEU A 33 -12.39 -6.67 -9.38
CA LEU A 33 -12.26 -6.69 -7.92
C LEU A 33 -13.60 -6.37 -7.27
N LYS A 34 -13.96 -7.07 -6.18
CA LYS A 34 -15.17 -6.80 -5.37
C LYS A 34 -14.88 -5.91 -4.15
N LEU A 35 -14.08 -4.87 -4.32
CA LEU A 35 -13.80 -3.92 -3.23
C LEU A 35 -14.90 -2.84 -3.12
N THR A 36 -15.31 -2.53 -1.89
CA THR A 36 -16.34 -1.51 -1.60
C THR A 36 -15.75 -0.12 -1.45
N GLU A 37 -14.54 -0.02 -0.91
CA GLU A 37 -13.89 1.22 -0.47
C GLU A 37 -12.45 1.33 -1.05
N PRO A 38 -12.27 1.73 -2.33
CA PRO A 38 -10.98 1.74 -3.00
C PRO A 38 -9.87 2.48 -2.25
N GLU A 39 -10.20 3.61 -1.62
CA GLU A 39 -9.26 4.45 -0.90
C GLU A 39 -8.75 3.76 0.38
N LYS A 40 -9.64 3.09 1.11
CA LYS A 40 -9.27 2.30 2.31
C LYS A 40 -8.50 1.06 1.92
N SER A 41 -8.89 0.39 0.83
CA SER A 41 -8.18 -0.77 0.30
C SER A 41 -6.77 -0.43 -0.17
N ALA A 42 -6.57 0.74 -0.81
CA ALA A 42 -5.24 1.22 -1.19
C ALA A 42 -4.35 1.48 0.04
N GLU A 43 -4.90 2.10 1.08
CA GLU A 43 -4.18 2.31 2.35
C GLU A 43 -3.82 0.99 3.04
N LEU A 44 -4.76 0.05 3.07
CA LEU A 44 -4.55 -1.28 3.62
C LEU A 44 -3.42 -2.02 2.91
N LEU A 45 -3.42 -2.04 1.57
CA LEU A 45 -2.36 -2.70 0.79
C LEU A 45 -0.99 -2.08 1.09
N LEU A 46 -0.89 -0.75 1.10
CA LEU A 46 0.36 -0.07 1.44
C LEU A 46 0.82 -0.39 2.87
N GLY A 47 -0.12 -0.47 3.82
CA GLY A 47 0.16 -0.89 5.19
C GLY A 47 0.69 -2.33 5.27
N MET A 48 0.09 -3.27 4.53
CA MET A 48 0.56 -4.66 4.47
C MET A 48 1.96 -4.76 3.85
N LEU A 49 2.23 -3.98 2.79
CA LEU A 49 3.53 -3.94 2.13
C LEU A 49 4.61 -3.40 3.07
N MET A 50 4.34 -2.30 3.77
CA MET A 50 5.32 -1.69 4.69
C MET A 50 5.46 -2.50 5.99
N GLY A 51 4.37 -3.07 6.50
CA GLY A 51 4.33 -3.72 7.81
C GLY A 51 4.94 -2.83 8.90
N LEU A 52 5.78 -3.42 9.74
CA LEU A 52 6.47 -2.69 10.81
C LEU A 52 7.78 -2.02 10.38
N ASP A 53 8.21 -2.09 9.12
CA ASP A 53 9.54 -1.58 8.74
C ASP A 53 9.64 -0.06 8.86
N VAL A 54 8.56 0.68 8.57
CA VAL A 54 8.51 2.13 8.81
C VAL A 54 8.64 2.44 10.31
N VAL A 55 8.00 1.65 11.16
CA VAL A 55 8.09 1.81 12.62
C VAL A 55 9.51 1.50 13.09
N ARG A 56 10.09 0.37 12.67
CA ARG A 56 11.47 -0.03 13.00
C ARG A 56 12.47 1.07 12.67
N LEU A 57 12.38 1.66 11.48
CA LEU A 57 13.22 2.78 11.06
C LEU A 57 13.12 3.99 12.01
N MET A 58 11.92 4.33 12.50
CA MET A 58 11.74 5.44 13.45
C MET A 58 12.41 5.18 14.80
N TYR A 59 12.58 3.92 15.19
CA TYR A 59 13.22 3.51 16.45
C TYR A 59 14.69 3.08 16.27
N GLY A 60 15.25 3.20 15.05
CA GLY A 60 16.62 2.77 14.77
C GLY A 60 16.81 1.25 14.71
N GLU A 61 15.71 0.49 14.65
CA GLU A 61 15.73 -0.95 14.47
C GLU A 61 15.92 -1.31 12.98
N PRO A 62 16.61 -2.41 12.66
CA PRO A 62 16.77 -2.84 11.28
C PRO A 62 15.42 -3.22 10.67
N CYS A 63 15.21 -2.86 9.39
CA CYS A 63 14.11 -3.40 8.61
C CYS A 63 14.20 -4.93 8.56
N GLN A 64 13.06 -5.61 8.62
CA GLN A 64 13.02 -7.06 8.48
C GLN A 64 13.30 -7.49 7.03
N ARG A 65 12.94 -6.65 6.06
CA ARG A 65 13.05 -6.94 4.64
C ARG A 65 14.32 -6.33 4.08
N ASP A 66 15.00 -7.12 3.27
CA ASP A 66 16.16 -6.74 2.49
C ASP A 66 15.86 -6.87 0.99
N THR A 67 16.83 -6.49 0.14
CA THR A 67 16.68 -6.55 -1.32
C THR A 67 16.32 -7.94 -1.84
N GLN A 68 16.73 -9.02 -1.14
CA GLN A 68 16.48 -10.40 -1.57
C GLN A 68 15.08 -10.89 -1.18
N SER A 69 14.53 -10.37 -0.07
CA SER A 69 13.22 -10.77 0.46
C SER A 69 12.06 -9.88 0.01
N ILE A 70 12.34 -8.70 -0.56
CA ILE A 70 11.29 -7.76 -1.04
C ILE A 70 10.35 -8.42 -2.04
N GLU A 71 10.85 -9.13 -3.05
CA GLU A 71 10.01 -9.72 -4.09
C GLU A 71 9.05 -10.78 -3.50
N HIS A 72 9.59 -11.67 -2.68
CA HIS A 72 8.80 -12.69 -2.00
C HIS A 72 7.71 -12.07 -1.11
N HIS A 73 8.06 -11.03 -0.34
CA HIS A 73 7.11 -10.32 0.52
C HIS A 73 6.02 -9.63 -0.29
N VAL A 74 6.36 -8.95 -1.39
CA VAL A 74 5.39 -8.30 -2.27
C VAL A 74 4.40 -9.31 -2.82
N ASN A 75 4.88 -10.44 -3.35
CA ASN A 75 4.01 -11.48 -3.89
C ASN A 75 3.06 -12.01 -2.82
N TRP A 76 3.59 -12.38 -1.65
CA TRP A 76 2.78 -12.86 -0.54
C TRP A 76 1.71 -11.85 -0.08
N VAL A 77 2.06 -10.57 0.02
CA VAL A 77 1.11 -9.52 0.39
C VAL A 77 0.04 -9.32 -0.67
N VAL A 78 0.42 -9.30 -1.95
CA VAL A 78 -0.53 -9.13 -3.06
C VAL A 78 -1.50 -10.31 -3.11
N ASP A 79 -1.01 -11.54 -2.98
CA ASP A 79 -1.85 -12.74 -2.93
C ASP A 79 -2.83 -12.66 -1.76
N ALA A 80 -2.34 -12.38 -0.56
CA ALA A 80 -3.17 -12.24 0.64
C ALA A 80 -4.21 -11.12 0.49
N PHE A 81 -3.83 -9.99 -0.11
CA PHE A 81 -4.72 -8.87 -0.37
C PHE A 81 -5.80 -9.26 -1.39
N LEU A 82 -5.45 -9.96 -2.47
CA LEU A 82 -6.41 -10.40 -3.48
C LEU A 82 -7.41 -11.39 -2.89
N THR A 83 -6.99 -12.32 -2.02
CA THR A 83 -7.91 -13.24 -1.33
C THR A 83 -9.00 -12.51 -0.52
N LEU A 84 -8.75 -11.30 -0.03
CA LEU A 84 -9.77 -10.50 0.67
C LEU A 84 -10.88 -9.97 -0.26
N TYR A 85 -10.61 -9.87 -1.56
CA TYR A 85 -11.49 -9.23 -2.55
C TYR A 85 -11.84 -10.12 -3.74
N GLU A 86 -11.30 -11.33 -3.78
CA GLU A 86 -11.61 -12.35 -4.76
C GLU A 86 -13.07 -12.80 -4.64
N VAL A 87 -13.59 -13.18 -5.80
CA VAL A 87 -14.88 -13.82 -5.95
C VAL A 87 -14.61 -15.31 -5.93
N GLY A 88 -15.10 -16.02 -4.93
CA GLY A 88 -15.26 -17.48 -5.06
C GLY A 88 -16.14 -17.83 -6.25
#